data_AF-A0A0G0BL88-F1
#
_entry.id   AF-A0A0G0BL88-F1
#
_cell.length_a   1.000
_cell.length_b   1.000
_cell.length_c   1.000
_cell.angle_alpha   90.00
_cell.angle_beta   90.00
_cell.angle_gamma   90.00
#
_symmetry.space_group_name_H-M   'P 1'
#
loop_
_entity.id
_entity.type
_entity.pdbx_description
1 polymer ?
#
loop_
_entity_poly.entity_id
_entity_poly.type
_entity_poly.pdbx_seq_one_letter_code
_entity_poly.pdbx_strand_id
1 'polypeptide(L)'
;MKKIIFLILTFFLLAISFSKPFISKVLAEGEFATNLEATYKVKENGITEVSNKITLTNLFSNIYATTYSIVLNGINPQNIRGYDEKGPLNVSSAKNDTATTIEIKFNDSLVGKGALRTFWLNFEESSFAVKTGEVWEISIPRLSENANFNNYSLKLLIPESFGQEAYISPNFREKNISNSYFNYLFFKEDIEKTGITAGFGQFQVFSFTLNYHLENPLSKESTTEISLPPDTAFQKIYYQNINPKPTSMQVDSDGNWIAKYKLSSRQRLDVVASGQVQIFASIRSYPKPTEDSLNENLIETFFWQTTNPEIVNLAKTYNTPRKIYDFVSTKLKYDYSRVKANVERLGAVKALENPNSAICMEFTDLFIAIARAAGIPAREIDGYAYTENPEIQPLSLVNDVLHAWPEYYNFKSEAWIPVDPTWGSTTGGVDYFNKLDLRHFTFVIHGKNDSIPYAAGSYKLGSNPQKDVFVSFGSLPQERNSKLKIIASLDKFIPLIPNRLNINITNPGPVAVYSLRQRIFFDKNEVPNQNQVEILLPFQIYKSYIDIPFSFLATKTPDKVMLQVDGQEITVSTNKQQVIIYNLLFIFVVSLIILITIVFRLKKWRIFPNLKKLK
;
A
#
# COMPACT_ATOMS: atom_id res chain seq x y z
N MET A 1 63.20 -58.84 -8.09
CA MET A 1 61.89 -59.18 -7.47
C MET A 1 61.23 -58.02 -6.72
N LYS A 2 61.94 -57.17 -5.95
CA LYS A 2 61.33 -56.05 -5.19
C LYS A 2 60.64 -54.95 -6.03
N LYS A 3 61.07 -54.67 -7.27
CA LYS A 3 60.45 -53.65 -8.13
C LYS A 3 59.13 -54.07 -8.79
N ILE A 4 58.91 -55.38 -9.00
CA ILE A 4 57.67 -55.90 -9.62
C ILE A 4 56.54 -55.94 -8.58
N ILE A 5 56.87 -56.26 -7.32
CA ILE A 5 55.91 -56.27 -6.21
C ILE A 5 55.40 -54.85 -5.91
N PHE A 6 56.27 -53.84 -6.01
CA PHE A 6 55.87 -52.43 -5.82
C PHE A 6 54.91 -51.98 -6.92
N LEU A 7 55.18 -52.31 -8.19
CA LEU A 7 54.33 -51.92 -9.32
C LEU A 7 52.93 -52.57 -9.24
N ILE A 8 52.85 -53.81 -8.78
CA ILE A 8 51.57 -54.52 -8.58
C ILE A 8 50.79 -53.92 -7.40
N LEU A 9 51.46 -53.54 -6.30
CA LEU A 9 50.80 -52.86 -5.19
C LEU A 9 50.28 -51.47 -5.56
N THR A 10 51.03 -50.70 -6.36
CA THR A 10 50.57 -49.38 -6.81
C THR A 10 49.40 -49.47 -7.78
N PHE A 11 49.35 -50.51 -8.62
CA PHE A 11 48.21 -50.76 -9.51
C PHE A 11 46.97 -51.24 -8.74
N PHE A 12 47.16 -52.03 -7.68
CA PHE A 12 46.05 -52.46 -6.80
C PHE A 12 45.50 -51.29 -5.96
N LEU A 13 46.36 -50.38 -5.48
CA LEU A 13 45.95 -49.17 -4.77
C LEU A 13 45.29 -48.11 -5.68
N LEU A 14 45.69 -48.01 -6.96
CA LEU A 14 44.98 -47.16 -7.93
C LEU A 14 43.61 -47.75 -8.31
N ALA A 15 43.47 -49.07 -8.43
CA ALA A 15 42.20 -49.72 -8.74
C ALA A 15 41.16 -49.57 -7.60
N ILE A 16 41.62 -49.53 -6.34
CA ILE A 16 40.76 -49.26 -5.17
C ILE A 16 40.40 -47.77 -5.06
N SER A 17 41.22 -46.87 -5.61
CA SER A 17 40.96 -45.42 -5.58
C SER A 17 39.96 -44.94 -6.66
N PHE A 18 39.71 -45.76 -7.70
CA PHE A 18 38.74 -45.46 -8.77
C PHE A 18 37.39 -46.19 -8.62
N SER A 19 37.24 -47.05 -7.61
CA SER A 19 35.95 -47.63 -7.24
C SER A 19 35.27 -46.77 -6.16
N LYS A 20 34.91 -45.53 -6.50
CA LYS A 20 33.85 -44.85 -5.75
C LYS A 20 32.57 -45.65 -6.01
N PRO A 21 31.91 -46.25 -5.00
CA PRO A 21 30.58 -46.76 -5.21
C PRO A 21 29.73 -45.58 -5.67
N PHE A 22 29.17 -45.68 -6.88
CA PHE A 22 28.00 -44.88 -7.24
C PHE A 22 26.90 -45.27 -6.25
N ILE A 23 26.88 -44.59 -5.11
CA ILE A 23 25.71 -44.57 -4.24
C ILE A 23 24.70 -43.72 -5.00
N SER A 24 23.98 -44.34 -5.91
CA SER A 24 22.67 -43.84 -6.27
C SER A 24 21.91 -43.73 -4.94
N LYS A 25 21.39 -42.53 -4.63
CA LYS A 25 20.33 -42.42 -3.64
C LYS A 25 19.20 -43.32 -4.17
N VAL A 26 19.11 -44.54 -3.66
CA VAL A 26 17.92 -45.37 -3.83
C VAL A 26 16.85 -44.65 -3.05
N LEU A 27 16.08 -43.80 -3.74
CA LEU A 27 14.79 -43.36 -3.24
C LEU A 27 13.97 -44.63 -3.06
N ALA A 28 13.57 -44.94 -1.83
CA ALA A 28 12.63 -46.02 -1.59
C ALA A 28 11.36 -45.72 -2.41
N GLU A 29 11.12 -46.51 -3.44
CA GLU A 29 9.89 -46.44 -4.22
C GLU A 29 8.75 -46.83 -3.29
N GLY A 30 7.79 -45.92 -3.07
CA GLY A 30 6.65 -46.19 -2.18
C GLY A 30 5.86 -47.41 -2.65
N GLU A 31 5.19 -48.10 -1.73
CA GLU A 31 4.42 -49.32 -2.03
C GLU A 31 3.28 -49.08 -3.05
N PHE A 32 2.76 -47.84 -3.09
CA PHE A 32 1.69 -47.40 -3.97
C PHE A 32 2.02 -46.05 -4.60
N ALA A 33 1.68 -45.89 -5.89
CA ALA A 33 1.63 -44.60 -6.55
C ALA A 33 0.23 -43.99 -6.38
N THR A 34 0.16 -42.72 -5.98
CA THR A 34 -1.12 -42.03 -5.70
C THR A 34 -1.33 -40.86 -6.67
N ASN A 35 -2.50 -40.81 -7.31
CA ASN A 35 -2.98 -39.67 -8.08
C ASN A 35 -4.17 -39.03 -7.36
N LEU A 36 -4.20 -37.70 -7.30
CA LEU A 36 -5.27 -36.94 -6.64
C LEU A 36 -5.83 -35.86 -7.56
N GLU A 37 -7.15 -35.89 -7.77
CA GLU A 37 -7.94 -34.81 -8.37
C GLU A 37 -8.83 -34.22 -7.27
N ALA A 38 -8.48 -33.02 -6.78
CA ALA A 38 -9.21 -32.32 -5.74
C ALA A 38 -10.12 -31.25 -6.35
N THR A 39 -11.37 -31.16 -5.88
CA THR A 39 -12.31 -30.11 -6.25
C THR A 39 -12.77 -29.39 -4.99
N TYR A 40 -12.52 -28.08 -4.92
CA TYR A 40 -12.98 -27.19 -3.86
C TYR A 40 -14.07 -26.30 -4.45
N LYS A 41 -15.32 -26.56 -4.07
CA LYS A 41 -16.47 -25.80 -4.54
C LYS A 41 -17.03 -24.96 -3.41
N VAL A 42 -16.85 -23.65 -3.50
CA VAL A 42 -17.32 -22.70 -2.49
C VAL A 42 -18.79 -22.39 -2.75
N LYS A 43 -19.67 -22.60 -1.77
CA LYS A 43 -21.09 -22.23 -1.85
C LYS A 43 -21.26 -20.73 -1.59
N GLU A 44 -22.42 -20.18 -1.98
CA GLU A 44 -22.76 -18.77 -1.74
C GLU A 44 -22.75 -18.37 -0.25
N ASN A 45 -22.93 -19.34 0.66
CA ASN A 45 -22.87 -19.12 2.10
C ASN A 45 -21.46 -19.26 2.70
N GLY A 46 -20.42 -19.47 1.88
CA GLY A 46 -19.02 -19.64 2.32
C GLY A 46 -18.64 -21.07 2.67
N ILE A 47 -19.58 -22.01 2.79
CA ILE A 47 -19.24 -23.42 3.03
C ILE A 47 -18.60 -24.00 1.77
N THR A 48 -17.41 -24.59 1.94
CA THR A 48 -16.69 -25.23 0.83
C THR A 48 -16.92 -26.72 0.84
N GLU A 49 -17.48 -27.24 -0.26
CA GLU A 49 -17.55 -28.67 -0.55
C GLU A 49 -16.23 -29.12 -1.16
N VAL A 50 -15.54 -30.02 -0.46
CA VAL A 50 -14.31 -30.64 -0.95
C VAL A 50 -14.62 -32.05 -1.45
N SER A 51 -14.23 -32.33 -2.68
CA SER A 51 -14.34 -33.65 -3.31
C SER A 51 -12.96 -34.10 -3.81
N ASN A 52 -12.40 -35.11 -3.16
CA ASN A 52 -11.11 -35.70 -3.52
C ASN A 52 -11.34 -37.03 -4.24
N LYS A 53 -10.98 -37.12 -5.52
CA LYS A 53 -10.92 -38.37 -6.27
C LYS A 53 -9.49 -38.88 -6.23
N ILE A 54 -9.29 -40.05 -5.63
CA ILE A 54 -7.98 -40.64 -5.37
C ILE A 54 -7.87 -41.93 -6.15
N THR A 55 -6.77 -42.10 -6.88
CA THR A 55 -6.43 -43.34 -7.57
C THR A 55 -5.11 -43.88 -7.04
N LEU A 56 -5.16 -45.08 -6.46
CA LEU A 56 -3.99 -45.84 -6.00
C LEU A 56 -3.60 -46.87 -7.05
N THR A 57 -2.34 -46.87 -7.44
CA THR A 57 -1.72 -47.88 -8.29
C THR A 57 -0.79 -48.72 -7.43
N ASN A 58 -1.06 -50.01 -7.34
CA ASN A 58 -0.20 -50.94 -6.62
C ASN A 58 1.10 -51.19 -7.40
N LEU A 59 2.27 -50.94 -6.79
CA LEU A 59 3.56 -51.12 -7.47
C LEU A 59 4.14 -52.54 -7.27
N PHE A 60 3.53 -53.33 -6.39
CA PHE A 60 3.97 -54.67 -6.01
C PHE A 60 2.89 -55.72 -6.28
N SER A 61 3.31 -56.98 -6.47
CA SER A 61 2.38 -58.08 -6.78
C SER A 61 1.81 -58.78 -5.55
N ASN A 62 2.43 -58.61 -4.38
CA ASN A 62 2.20 -59.39 -3.18
C ASN A 62 1.62 -58.61 -1.99
N ILE A 63 1.30 -57.32 -2.18
CA ILE A 63 0.68 -56.47 -1.16
C ILE A 63 -0.63 -55.90 -1.69
N TYR A 64 -1.50 -55.42 -0.81
CA TYR A 64 -2.69 -54.65 -1.14
C TYR A 64 -3.03 -53.70 0.01
N ALA A 65 -3.59 -52.54 -0.32
CA ALA A 65 -4.01 -51.57 0.68
C ALA A 65 -5.33 -52.02 1.34
N THR A 66 -5.35 -52.06 2.67
CA THR A 66 -6.57 -52.33 3.48
C THR A 66 -7.23 -51.04 3.96
N THR A 67 -6.42 -50.01 4.18
CA THR A 67 -6.87 -48.68 4.61
C THR A 67 -6.13 -47.59 3.84
N TYR A 68 -6.73 -46.40 3.83
CA TYR A 68 -6.09 -45.17 3.37
C TYR A 68 -6.35 -44.07 4.39
N SER A 69 -5.29 -43.38 4.81
CA SER A 69 -5.38 -42.33 5.82
C SER A 69 -4.88 -41.01 5.26
N ILE A 70 -5.66 -39.95 5.45
CA ILE A 70 -5.29 -38.57 5.14
C ILE A 70 -5.26 -37.74 6.42
N VAL A 71 -4.23 -36.91 6.56
CA VAL A 71 -4.07 -35.99 7.69
C VAL A 71 -4.36 -34.58 7.20
N LEU A 72 -5.36 -33.95 7.81
CA LEU A 72 -5.77 -32.58 7.52
C LEU A 72 -5.32 -31.68 8.68
N ASN A 73 -4.25 -30.92 8.46
CA ASN A 73 -3.69 -30.02 9.48
C ASN A 73 -4.55 -28.75 9.59
N GLY A 74 -5.01 -28.42 10.80
CA GLY A 74 -5.79 -27.21 11.06
C GLY A 74 -7.18 -27.15 10.42
N ILE A 75 -7.67 -28.26 9.85
CA ILE A 75 -8.98 -28.36 9.19
C ILE A 75 -9.91 -29.20 10.06
N ASN A 76 -11.18 -28.78 10.16
CA ASN A 76 -12.19 -29.43 10.98
C ASN A 76 -13.37 -29.92 10.11
N PRO A 77 -13.13 -30.94 9.27
CA PRO A 77 -14.06 -31.35 8.22
C PRO A 77 -15.39 -31.83 8.82
N GLN A 78 -16.49 -31.41 8.21
CA GLN A 78 -17.85 -31.84 8.52
C GLN A 78 -18.39 -32.74 7.41
N ASN A 79 -19.44 -33.50 7.70
CA ASN A 79 -20.15 -34.31 6.71
C ASN A 79 -19.24 -35.24 5.86
N ILE A 80 -18.26 -35.87 6.51
CA ILE A 80 -17.25 -36.72 5.86
C ILE A 80 -17.93 -37.96 5.26
N ARG A 81 -17.68 -38.24 3.98
CA ARG A 81 -18.23 -39.39 3.25
C ARG A 81 -17.15 -39.98 2.35
N GLY A 82 -17.04 -41.31 2.35
CA GLY A 82 -16.16 -42.06 1.44
C GLY A 82 -16.96 -43.06 0.64
N TYR A 83 -16.64 -43.21 -0.65
CA TYR A 83 -17.26 -44.20 -1.53
C TYR A 83 -16.30 -44.62 -2.63
N ASP A 84 -16.54 -45.78 -3.22
CA ASP A 84 -15.90 -46.26 -4.44
C ASP A 84 -16.96 -46.64 -5.48
N GLU A 85 -16.56 -47.28 -6.57
CA GLU A 85 -17.46 -47.74 -7.63
C GLU A 85 -18.50 -48.77 -7.16
N LYS A 86 -18.26 -49.44 -6.03
CA LYS A 86 -19.13 -50.48 -5.45
C LYS A 86 -20.10 -49.94 -4.42
N GLY A 87 -19.85 -48.73 -3.90
CA GLY A 87 -20.75 -48.05 -2.97
C GLY A 87 -20.02 -47.36 -1.81
N PRO A 88 -20.70 -47.11 -0.68
CA PRO A 88 -20.12 -46.40 0.46
C PRO A 88 -19.02 -47.23 1.16
N LEU A 89 -17.97 -46.53 1.59
CA LEU A 89 -16.85 -47.08 2.36
C LEU A 89 -17.01 -46.73 3.85
N ASN A 90 -16.41 -47.53 4.72
CA ASN A 90 -16.36 -47.21 6.14
C ASN A 90 -15.29 -46.13 6.39
N VAL A 91 -15.72 -44.99 6.92
CA VAL A 91 -14.87 -43.83 7.19
C VAL A 91 -14.94 -43.48 8.66
N SER A 92 -13.77 -43.40 9.30
CA SER A 92 -13.60 -42.93 10.67
C SER A 92 -12.72 -41.69 10.69
N SER A 93 -12.97 -40.78 11.62
CA SER A 93 -12.11 -39.61 11.84
C SER A 93 -11.67 -39.54 13.30
N ALA A 94 -10.42 -39.14 13.50
CA ALA A 94 -9.84 -38.88 14.80
C ALA A 94 -9.21 -37.49 14.79
N LYS A 95 -9.52 -36.70 15.82
CA LYS A 95 -8.98 -35.34 15.98
C LYS A 95 -7.95 -35.32 17.10
N ASN A 96 -6.80 -34.73 16.82
CA ASN A 96 -5.84 -34.30 17.84
C ASN A 96 -5.82 -32.76 17.91
N ASP A 97 -4.98 -32.17 18.77
CA ASP A 97 -4.96 -30.71 18.99
C ASP A 97 -4.61 -29.90 17.73
N THR A 98 -4.00 -30.49 16.70
CA THR A 98 -3.47 -29.77 15.53
C THR A 98 -3.94 -30.30 14.17
N ALA A 99 -4.54 -31.48 14.11
CA ALA A 99 -4.90 -32.17 12.87
C ALA A 99 -6.09 -33.12 13.04
N THR A 100 -6.82 -33.30 11.94
CA THR A 100 -7.85 -34.33 11.80
C THR A 100 -7.34 -35.43 10.89
N THR A 101 -7.25 -36.66 11.39
CA THR A 101 -6.95 -37.85 10.57
C THR A 101 -8.25 -38.50 10.14
N ILE A 102 -8.43 -38.67 8.83
CA ILE A 102 -9.53 -39.44 8.24
C ILE A 102 -8.96 -40.76 7.74
N GLU A 103 -9.50 -41.87 8.25
CA GLU A 103 -9.17 -43.22 7.81
C GLU A 103 -10.34 -43.82 7.04
N ILE A 104 -10.05 -44.36 5.85
CA ILE A 104 -10.99 -45.05 4.98
C ILE A 104 -10.59 -46.52 4.95
N LYS A 105 -11.54 -47.41 5.25
CA LYS A 105 -11.32 -48.87 5.18
C LYS A 105 -11.95 -49.43 3.90
N PHE A 106 -11.16 -50.19 3.16
CA PHE A 106 -11.62 -50.83 1.93
C PHE A 106 -12.36 -52.14 2.21
N ASN A 107 -13.43 -52.38 1.47
CA ASN A 107 -14.32 -53.54 1.66
C ASN A 107 -13.80 -54.82 0.97
N ASP A 108 -12.74 -54.72 0.17
CA ASP A 108 -12.20 -55.80 -0.66
C ASP A 108 -10.67 -55.78 -0.75
N SER A 109 -10.10 -56.91 -1.15
CA SER A 109 -8.66 -57.03 -1.41
C SER A 109 -8.39 -56.89 -2.91
N LEU A 110 -7.55 -55.91 -3.28
CA LEU A 110 -7.13 -55.69 -4.66
C LEU A 110 -5.62 -55.95 -4.80
N VAL A 111 -5.27 -57.13 -5.32
CA VAL A 111 -3.89 -57.62 -5.39
C VAL A 111 -3.39 -57.59 -6.84
N GLY A 112 -2.10 -57.32 -7.02
CA GLY A 112 -1.44 -57.39 -8.32
C GLY A 112 -0.74 -56.08 -8.69
N LYS A 113 0.45 -56.20 -9.27
CA LYS A 113 1.22 -55.06 -9.75
C LYS A 113 0.45 -54.37 -10.87
N GLY A 114 0.28 -53.06 -10.77
CA GLY A 114 -0.50 -52.24 -11.69
C GLY A 114 -2.00 -52.22 -11.41
N ALA A 115 -2.49 -52.92 -10.37
CA ALA A 115 -3.90 -52.85 -10.01
C ALA A 115 -4.28 -51.43 -9.56
N LEU A 116 -5.40 -50.93 -10.10
CA LEU A 116 -5.90 -49.58 -9.87
C LEU A 116 -7.11 -49.62 -8.94
N ARG A 117 -7.06 -48.82 -7.87
CA ARG A 117 -8.21 -48.56 -7.00
C ARG A 117 -8.55 -47.08 -7.06
N THR A 118 -9.77 -46.75 -7.47
CA THR A 118 -10.29 -45.38 -7.45
C THR A 118 -11.38 -45.27 -6.39
N PHE A 119 -11.31 -44.22 -5.57
CA PHE A 119 -12.31 -43.90 -4.55
C PHE A 119 -12.40 -42.39 -4.35
N TRP A 120 -13.47 -41.97 -3.68
CA TRP A 120 -13.78 -40.57 -3.41
C TRP A 120 -13.88 -40.32 -1.91
N LEU A 121 -13.37 -39.18 -1.48
CA LEU A 121 -13.52 -38.64 -0.15
C LEU A 121 -14.12 -37.24 -0.26
N ASN A 122 -15.30 -37.06 0.30
CA ASN A 122 -16.02 -35.78 0.30
C ASN A 122 -16.22 -35.28 1.73
N PHE A 123 -16.09 -33.98 1.94
CA PHE A 123 -16.38 -33.31 3.21
C PHE A 123 -16.70 -31.84 2.99
N GLU A 124 -17.22 -31.18 4.02
CA GLU A 124 -17.48 -29.73 4.04
C GLU A 124 -16.55 -29.04 5.03
N GLU A 125 -16.07 -27.85 4.69
CA GLU A 125 -15.29 -26.97 5.57
C GLU A 125 -15.70 -25.52 5.39
N SER A 126 -15.89 -24.81 6.49
CA SER A 126 -16.34 -23.41 6.52
C SER A 126 -15.19 -22.41 6.58
N SER A 127 -13.99 -22.81 7.01
CA SER A 127 -12.87 -21.87 7.19
C SER A 127 -12.16 -21.47 5.89
N PHE A 128 -12.43 -22.15 4.76
CA PHE A 128 -11.75 -21.88 3.49
C PHE A 128 -12.23 -20.63 2.77
N ALA A 129 -13.45 -20.16 3.05
CA ALA A 129 -14.01 -18.96 2.44
C ALA A 129 -14.69 -18.09 3.50
N VAL A 130 -14.11 -16.94 3.78
CA VAL A 130 -14.56 -16.01 4.82
C VAL A 130 -14.96 -14.69 4.18
N LYS A 131 -16.14 -14.17 4.54
CA LYS A 131 -16.58 -12.84 4.11
C LYS A 131 -16.07 -11.79 5.08
N THR A 132 -15.22 -10.89 4.61
CA THR A 132 -14.68 -9.77 5.38
C THR A 132 -15.15 -8.46 4.73
N GLY A 133 -16.09 -7.76 5.39
CA GLY A 133 -16.69 -6.56 4.83
C GLY A 133 -17.40 -6.80 3.48
N GLU A 134 -16.87 -6.21 2.41
CA GLU A 134 -17.45 -6.28 1.05
C GLU A 134 -16.77 -7.35 0.18
N VAL A 135 -15.75 -8.05 0.71
CA VAL A 135 -14.96 -9.02 -0.05
C VAL A 135 -15.03 -10.42 0.54
N TRP A 136 -14.80 -11.39 -0.33
CA TRP A 136 -14.63 -12.79 0.03
C TRP A 136 -13.16 -13.17 -0.05
N GLU A 137 -12.63 -13.66 1.06
CA GLU A 137 -11.27 -14.16 1.18
C GLU A 137 -11.28 -15.69 1.14
N ILE A 138 -10.54 -16.26 0.22
CA ILE A 138 -10.41 -17.70 -0.01
C ILE A 138 -9.00 -18.12 0.39
N SER A 139 -8.88 -19.12 1.25
CA SER A 139 -7.61 -19.70 1.66
C SER A 139 -7.67 -21.21 1.62
N ILE A 140 -6.93 -21.82 0.68
CA ILE A 140 -6.77 -23.26 0.58
C ILE A 140 -5.35 -23.63 1.02
N PRO A 141 -5.18 -24.48 2.04
CA PRO A 141 -3.87 -24.81 2.57
C PRO A 141 -3.01 -25.56 1.54
N ARG A 142 -1.68 -25.45 1.70
CA ARG A 142 -0.72 -26.20 0.88
C ARG A 142 -0.83 -27.71 1.12
N LEU A 143 -0.36 -28.50 0.16
CA LEU A 143 -0.17 -29.94 0.36
C LEU A 143 0.87 -30.20 1.47
N SER A 144 0.64 -31.24 2.27
CA SER A 144 1.61 -31.67 3.29
C SER A 144 2.89 -32.18 2.62
N GLU A 145 4.07 -31.83 3.14
CA GLU A 145 5.39 -32.21 2.60
C GLU A 145 5.61 -33.74 2.50
N ASN A 146 4.87 -34.53 3.29
CA ASN A 146 4.94 -35.99 3.28
C ASN A 146 4.03 -36.64 2.21
N ALA A 147 3.24 -35.86 1.46
CA ALA A 147 2.31 -36.41 0.49
C ALA A 147 3.00 -36.63 -0.87
N ASN A 148 3.47 -37.85 -1.10
CA ASN A 148 4.04 -38.28 -2.39
C ASN A 148 2.93 -38.60 -3.40
N PHE A 149 2.36 -37.55 -4.01
CA PHE A 149 1.49 -37.71 -5.17
C PHE A 149 2.30 -37.73 -6.47
N ASN A 150 2.03 -38.71 -7.34
CA ASN A 150 2.61 -38.75 -8.68
C ASN A 150 2.01 -37.65 -9.56
N ASN A 151 0.68 -37.52 -9.51
CA ASN A 151 -0.04 -36.43 -10.15
C ASN A 151 -1.02 -35.79 -9.16
N TYR A 152 -1.08 -34.46 -9.18
CA TYR A 152 -2.03 -33.69 -8.39
C TYR A 152 -2.62 -32.57 -9.24
N SER A 153 -3.94 -32.48 -9.23
CA SER A 153 -4.68 -31.37 -9.83
C SER A 153 -5.73 -30.86 -8.86
N LEU A 154 -5.90 -29.54 -8.81
CA LEU A 154 -6.90 -28.88 -7.97
C LEU A 154 -7.77 -27.99 -8.84
N LYS A 155 -9.09 -28.16 -8.72
CA LYS A 155 -10.10 -27.26 -9.27
C LYS A 155 -10.72 -26.44 -8.15
N LEU A 156 -10.61 -25.12 -8.24
CA LEU A 156 -11.26 -24.17 -7.34
C LEU A 156 -12.45 -23.54 -8.05
N LEU A 157 -13.66 -23.71 -7.50
CA LEU A 157 -14.90 -23.19 -8.06
C LEU A 157 -15.46 -22.13 -7.12
N ILE A 158 -15.51 -20.88 -7.60
CA ILE A 158 -15.99 -19.72 -6.85
C ILE A 158 -17.26 -19.17 -7.50
N PRO A 159 -18.36 -18.94 -6.75
CA PRO A 159 -19.59 -18.36 -7.29
C PRO A 159 -19.35 -16.98 -7.91
N GLU A 160 -19.97 -16.69 -9.06
CA GLU A 160 -19.92 -15.35 -9.66
C GLU A 160 -20.55 -14.26 -8.75
N SER A 161 -21.43 -14.66 -7.83
CA SER A 161 -22.04 -13.79 -6.83
C SER A 161 -21.04 -13.19 -5.82
N PHE A 162 -19.82 -13.74 -5.72
CA PHE A 162 -18.75 -13.18 -4.88
C PHE A 162 -18.13 -11.92 -5.50
N GLY A 163 -18.44 -11.61 -6.76
CA GLY A 163 -17.93 -10.45 -7.47
C GLY A 163 -16.66 -10.75 -8.29
N GLN A 164 -15.99 -9.70 -8.73
CA GLN A 164 -14.81 -9.83 -9.58
C GLN A 164 -13.62 -10.37 -8.78
N GLU A 165 -12.79 -11.20 -9.43
CA GLU A 165 -11.49 -11.61 -8.89
C GLU A 165 -10.61 -10.38 -8.68
N ALA A 166 -10.40 -10.02 -7.42
CA ALA A 166 -9.46 -8.98 -7.03
C ALA A 166 -8.04 -9.51 -7.15
N TYR A 167 -7.80 -10.72 -6.62
CA TYR A 167 -6.52 -11.40 -6.73
C TYR A 167 -6.66 -12.92 -6.59
N ILE A 168 -5.69 -13.64 -7.14
CA ILE A 168 -5.49 -15.06 -6.90
C ILE A 168 -4.00 -15.38 -7.01
N SER A 169 -3.48 -16.15 -6.06
CA SER A 169 -2.11 -16.65 -6.06
C SER A 169 -2.09 -18.10 -5.54
N PRO A 170 -1.28 -19.00 -6.12
CA PRO A 170 -0.38 -18.82 -7.26
C PRO A 170 -1.13 -18.60 -8.58
N ASN A 171 -0.39 -18.43 -9.69
CA ASN A 171 -0.99 -18.33 -11.01
C ASN A 171 -1.66 -19.67 -11.39
N PHE A 172 -2.92 -19.59 -11.80
CA PHE A 172 -3.66 -20.73 -12.33
C PHE A 172 -3.22 -21.06 -13.76
N ARG A 173 -3.50 -22.29 -14.20
CA ARG A 173 -3.22 -22.78 -15.56
C ARG A 173 -4.33 -22.41 -16.53
N GLU A 174 -5.57 -22.55 -16.07
CA GLU A 174 -6.75 -22.27 -16.85
C GLU A 174 -7.80 -21.57 -15.97
N LYS A 175 -8.52 -20.64 -16.58
CA LYS A 175 -9.72 -20.00 -16.03
C LYS A 175 -10.84 -20.10 -17.05
N ASN A 176 -11.98 -20.60 -16.62
CA ASN A 176 -13.21 -20.53 -17.41
C ASN A 176 -14.40 -20.19 -16.50
N ILE A 177 -15.50 -19.81 -17.12
CA ILE A 177 -16.77 -19.55 -16.43
C ILE A 177 -17.75 -20.61 -16.90
N SER A 178 -18.33 -21.35 -15.95
CA SER A 178 -19.37 -22.32 -16.26
C SER A 178 -20.32 -22.45 -15.07
N ASN A 179 -21.62 -22.63 -15.35
CA ASN A 179 -22.66 -22.86 -14.34
C ASN A 179 -22.74 -21.78 -13.23
N SER A 180 -22.45 -20.52 -13.53
CA SER A 180 -22.37 -19.42 -12.56
C SER A 180 -21.19 -19.50 -11.57
N TYR A 181 -20.12 -20.20 -11.94
CA TYR A 181 -18.87 -20.27 -11.18
C TYR A 181 -17.67 -19.89 -12.04
N PHE A 182 -16.73 -19.14 -11.44
CA PHE A 182 -15.36 -19.07 -11.89
C PHE A 182 -14.65 -20.37 -11.54
N ASN A 183 -14.12 -21.07 -12.53
CA ASN A 183 -13.36 -22.30 -12.32
C ASN A 183 -11.89 -22.07 -12.63
N TYR A 184 -11.05 -22.34 -11.64
CA TYR A 184 -9.59 -22.21 -11.70
C TYR A 184 -8.95 -23.59 -11.61
N LEU A 185 -8.00 -23.87 -12.49
CA LEU A 185 -7.25 -25.12 -12.50
C LEU A 185 -5.79 -24.89 -12.09
N PHE A 186 -5.30 -25.73 -11.18
CA PHE A 186 -3.93 -25.77 -10.70
C PHE A 186 -3.36 -27.18 -10.83
N PHE A 187 -2.06 -27.29 -11.12
CA PHE A 187 -1.32 -28.55 -11.08
C PHE A 187 -0.33 -28.59 -9.92
N LYS A 188 0.22 -29.78 -9.66
CA LYS A 188 1.16 -30.03 -8.58
C LYS A 188 2.25 -28.98 -8.47
N GLU A 189 2.89 -28.64 -9.59
CA GLU A 189 4.04 -27.72 -9.62
C GLU A 189 3.66 -26.30 -9.16
N ASP A 190 2.37 -25.95 -9.25
CA ASP A 190 1.86 -24.62 -8.89
C ASP A 190 1.68 -24.50 -7.36
N ILE A 191 1.25 -25.58 -6.70
CA ILE A 191 0.74 -25.57 -5.31
C ILE A 191 1.48 -26.53 -4.35
N GLU A 192 2.60 -27.10 -4.81
CA GLU A 192 3.48 -27.93 -3.96
C GLU A 192 4.20 -27.07 -2.91
N LYS A 193 4.57 -25.83 -3.26
CA LYS A 193 5.33 -24.94 -2.37
C LYS A 193 4.44 -24.01 -1.54
N THR A 194 3.29 -23.61 -2.05
CA THR A 194 2.40 -22.61 -1.45
C THR A 194 0.94 -23.06 -1.51
N GLY A 195 0.13 -22.59 -0.57
CA GLY A 195 -1.33 -22.74 -0.64
C GLY A 195 -1.94 -21.81 -1.70
N ILE A 196 -3.25 -21.89 -1.89
CA ILE A 196 -3.99 -20.95 -2.75
C ILE A 196 -4.61 -19.87 -1.87
N THR A 197 -4.43 -18.62 -2.26
CA THR A 197 -5.10 -17.47 -1.66
C THR A 197 -5.77 -16.65 -2.76
N ALA A 198 -7.01 -16.23 -2.53
CA ALA A 198 -7.74 -15.43 -3.50
C ALA A 198 -8.72 -14.48 -2.82
N GLY A 199 -8.86 -13.28 -3.36
CA GLY A 199 -9.84 -12.30 -2.94
C GLY A 199 -10.84 -12.00 -4.06
N PHE A 200 -12.13 -11.97 -3.72
CA PHE A 200 -13.21 -11.61 -4.64
C PHE A 200 -13.98 -10.39 -4.12
N GLY A 201 -14.12 -9.39 -4.98
CA GLY A 201 -14.65 -8.06 -4.67
C GLY A 201 -13.82 -6.96 -5.34
N GLN A 202 -14.44 -5.83 -5.68
CA GLN A 202 -13.73 -4.75 -6.38
C GLN A 202 -12.79 -3.95 -5.47
N PHE A 203 -13.18 -3.78 -4.21
CA PHE A 203 -12.48 -2.99 -3.21
C PHE A 203 -13.02 -3.32 -1.82
N GLN A 204 -12.24 -3.02 -0.79
CA GLN A 204 -12.70 -3.03 0.60
C GLN A 204 -12.85 -1.60 1.11
N VAL A 205 -13.82 -1.38 2.00
CA VAL A 205 -14.01 -0.09 2.66
C VAL A 205 -13.82 -0.24 4.17
N PHE A 206 -13.02 0.67 4.73
CA PHE A 206 -12.91 0.84 6.18
C PHE A 206 -13.41 2.24 6.57
N SER A 207 -14.12 2.30 7.69
CA SER A 207 -14.36 3.55 8.41
C SER A 207 -13.27 3.75 9.45
N PHE A 208 -12.80 4.98 9.61
CA PHE A 208 -11.75 5.31 10.56
C PHE A 208 -12.08 6.54 11.39
N THR A 209 -11.57 6.55 12.63
CA THR A 209 -11.46 7.72 13.50
C THR A 209 -10.07 7.70 14.12
N LEU A 210 -9.34 8.79 13.94
CA LEU A 210 -7.96 8.96 14.38
C LEU A 210 -7.90 10.17 15.33
N ASN A 211 -7.46 9.91 16.55
CA ASN A 211 -7.26 10.94 17.57
C ASN A 211 -5.78 11.32 17.62
N TYR A 212 -5.51 12.62 17.71
CA TYR A 212 -4.16 13.17 17.79
C TYR A 212 -4.07 14.10 18.98
N HIS A 213 -3.09 13.90 19.85
CA HIS A 213 -2.86 14.74 21.02
C HIS A 213 -1.61 15.60 20.81
N LEU A 214 -1.83 16.90 20.60
CA LEU A 214 -0.77 17.87 20.35
C LEU A 214 -0.51 18.71 21.59
N GLU A 215 0.75 19.03 21.84
CA GLU A 215 1.11 20.01 22.86
C GLU A 215 2.22 20.96 22.40
N ASN A 216 2.13 22.21 22.85
CA ASN A 216 3.21 23.17 22.75
C ASN A 216 3.85 23.34 24.13
N PRO A 217 5.00 22.70 24.40
CA PRO A 217 5.66 22.83 25.69
C PRO A 217 6.39 24.18 25.85
N LEU A 218 6.46 25.01 24.81
CA LEU A 218 7.21 26.27 24.86
C LEU A 218 6.39 27.39 25.51
N SER A 219 7.10 28.42 26.02
CA SER A 219 6.51 29.65 26.54
C SER A 219 6.09 30.65 25.45
N LYS A 220 6.25 30.28 24.18
CA LYS A 220 5.91 31.07 23.00
C LYS A 220 5.04 30.25 22.06
N GLU A 221 4.38 30.92 21.13
CA GLU A 221 3.63 30.27 20.06
C GLU A 221 4.55 29.36 19.20
N SER A 222 4.03 28.19 18.83
CA SER A 222 4.74 27.23 17.98
C SER A 222 3.78 26.60 16.97
N THR A 223 4.34 26.16 15.83
CA THR A 223 3.62 25.36 14.85
C THR A 223 3.99 23.91 15.05
N THR A 224 2.99 23.03 15.04
CA THR A 224 3.15 21.58 15.01
C THR A 224 2.38 21.00 13.84
N GLU A 225 2.60 19.73 13.53
CA GLU A 225 2.00 19.05 12.39
C GLU A 225 1.58 17.62 12.72
N ILE A 226 0.57 17.15 12.00
CA ILE A 226 0.13 15.76 11.99
C ILE A 226 0.17 15.22 10.56
N SER A 227 0.50 13.95 10.42
CA SER A 227 0.23 13.21 9.19
C SER A 227 -1.21 12.72 9.18
N LEU A 228 -1.83 12.82 8.02
CA LEU A 228 -3.16 12.29 7.74
C LEU A 228 -3.02 11.21 6.67
N PRO A 229 -3.74 10.08 6.77
CA PRO A 229 -3.79 9.05 5.73
C PRO A 229 -3.97 9.67 4.33
N PRO A 230 -3.01 9.46 3.41
CA PRO A 230 -3.06 10.03 2.08
C PRO A 230 -3.77 9.08 1.10
N ASP A 231 -4.12 9.60 -0.06
CA ASP A 231 -4.42 8.75 -1.22
C ASP A 231 -3.13 8.05 -1.72
N THR A 232 -3.27 6.85 -2.28
CA THR A 232 -2.19 6.15 -3.00
C THR A 232 -2.71 5.53 -4.30
N ALA A 233 -1.87 4.82 -5.05
CA ALA A 233 -2.30 4.01 -6.20
C ALA A 233 -3.26 2.87 -5.81
N PHE A 234 -3.30 2.47 -4.53
CA PHE A 234 -4.10 1.37 -4.01
C PHE A 234 -5.14 1.79 -2.97
N GLN A 235 -5.16 3.06 -2.55
CA GLN A 235 -6.21 3.57 -1.67
C GLN A 235 -6.72 4.96 -2.03
N LYS A 236 -7.98 5.23 -1.69
CA LYS A 236 -8.62 6.54 -1.82
C LYS A 236 -9.35 6.90 -0.53
N ILE A 237 -9.10 8.11 -0.04
CA ILE A 237 -9.59 8.62 1.23
C ILE A 237 -10.76 9.60 1.02
N TYR A 238 -11.72 9.52 1.94
CA TYR A 238 -12.87 10.41 2.03
C TYR A 238 -12.93 10.96 3.47
N TYR A 239 -12.42 12.17 3.69
CA TYR A 239 -12.48 12.82 5.00
C TYR A 239 -13.86 13.42 5.24
N GLN A 240 -14.57 12.92 6.24
CA GLN A 240 -15.84 13.51 6.67
C GLN A 240 -15.61 14.71 7.59
N ASN A 241 -14.63 14.60 8.50
CA ASN A 241 -14.35 15.63 9.47
C ASN A 241 -12.87 15.66 9.85
N ILE A 242 -12.34 16.88 10.03
CA ILE A 242 -11.07 17.14 10.70
C ILE A 242 -11.35 18.31 11.65
N ASN A 243 -11.38 18.02 12.94
CA ASN A 243 -11.75 19.00 13.96
C ASN A 243 -10.73 19.03 15.11
N PRO A 244 -10.18 20.20 15.47
CA PRO A 244 -10.32 21.49 14.79
C PRO A 244 -9.71 21.48 13.37
N LYS A 245 -10.09 22.45 12.54
CA LYS A 245 -9.54 22.57 11.18
C LYS A 245 -8.06 22.98 11.24
N PRO A 246 -7.20 22.42 10.36
CA PRO A 246 -5.81 22.82 10.27
C PRO A 246 -5.67 24.25 9.76
N THR A 247 -4.57 24.91 10.15
CA THR A 247 -4.20 26.24 9.67
C THR A 247 -3.80 26.18 8.19
N SER A 248 -3.15 25.09 7.78
CA SER A 248 -2.79 24.81 6.38
C SER A 248 -2.60 23.32 6.19
N MET A 249 -2.82 22.85 4.97
CA MET A 249 -2.42 21.50 4.56
C MET A 249 -1.46 21.56 3.39
N GLN A 250 -0.57 20.58 3.31
CA GLN A 250 0.40 20.41 2.23
C GLN A 250 0.65 18.93 1.96
N VAL A 251 1.28 18.63 0.83
CA VAL A 251 1.80 17.30 0.50
C VAL A 251 3.31 17.35 0.57
N ASP A 252 3.93 16.37 1.22
CA ASP A 252 5.40 16.25 1.25
C ASP A 252 5.95 15.50 0.02
N SER A 253 7.26 15.26 -0.04
CA SER A 253 7.90 14.60 -1.19
C SER A 253 7.58 13.10 -1.32
N ASP A 254 7.10 12.47 -0.24
CA ASP A 254 6.72 11.05 -0.21
C ASP A 254 5.21 10.85 -0.52
N GLY A 255 4.44 11.94 -0.48
CA GLY A 255 3.01 11.97 -0.80
C GLY A 255 2.10 12.03 0.43
N ASN A 256 2.64 12.22 1.63
CA ASN A 256 1.86 12.33 2.86
C ASN A 256 1.08 13.63 2.91
N TRP A 257 -0.11 13.59 3.50
CA TRP A 257 -0.92 14.78 3.72
C TRP A 257 -0.60 15.35 5.10
N ILE A 258 0.05 16.50 5.12
CA ILE A 258 0.53 17.14 6.35
C ILE A 258 -0.39 18.29 6.73
N ALA A 259 -1.02 18.17 7.90
CA ALA A 259 -1.89 19.19 8.48
C ALA A 259 -1.15 19.97 9.58
N LYS A 260 -1.06 21.29 9.43
CA LYS A 260 -0.34 22.17 10.39
C LYS A 260 -1.28 22.87 11.34
N TYR A 261 -0.88 22.96 12.60
CA TYR A 261 -1.61 23.63 13.68
C TYR A 261 -0.71 24.64 14.39
N LYS A 262 -1.25 25.83 14.62
CA LYS A 262 -0.60 26.89 15.38
C LYS A 262 -1.10 26.83 16.82
N LEU A 263 -0.21 26.53 17.76
CA LEU A 263 -0.53 26.40 19.18
C LEU A 263 0.05 27.57 19.96
N SER A 264 -0.80 28.16 20.80
CA SER A 264 -0.40 29.17 21.78
C SER A 264 0.59 28.57 22.80
N SER A 265 1.27 29.45 23.53
CA SER A 265 2.15 29.07 24.64
C SER A 265 1.45 28.09 25.59
N ARG A 266 2.10 26.96 25.90
CA ARG A 266 1.59 25.91 26.81
C ARG A 266 0.24 25.30 26.41
N GLN A 267 -0.22 25.49 25.18
CA GLN A 267 -1.50 24.95 24.72
C GLN A 267 -1.41 23.45 24.46
N ARG A 268 -2.46 22.72 24.83
CA ARG A 268 -2.77 21.37 24.33
C ARG A 268 -3.94 21.42 23.38
N LEU A 269 -3.92 20.56 22.36
CA LEU A 269 -4.94 20.51 21.33
C LEU A 269 -5.17 19.06 20.92
N ASP A 270 -6.41 18.61 21.07
CA ASP A 270 -6.84 17.32 20.55
C ASP A 270 -7.45 17.55 19.15
N VAL A 271 -7.01 16.75 18.19
CA VAL A 271 -7.53 16.74 16.82
C VAL A 271 -8.15 15.39 16.55
N VAL A 272 -9.36 15.39 16.01
CA VAL A 272 -10.07 14.19 15.56
C VAL A 272 -10.25 14.26 14.05
N ALA A 273 -9.69 13.28 13.34
CA ALA A 273 -9.89 13.08 11.91
C ALA A 273 -10.70 11.80 11.68
N SER A 274 -11.82 11.90 10.97
CA SER A 274 -12.69 10.76 10.70
C SER A 274 -13.12 10.71 9.24
N GLY A 275 -13.31 9.50 8.72
CA GLY A 275 -13.62 9.30 7.32
C GLY A 275 -13.72 7.84 6.93
N GLN A 276 -13.65 7.61 5.62
CA GLN A 276 -13.60 6.29 5.02
C GLN A 276 -12.39 6.18 4.09
N VAL A 277 -11.83 4.98 4.02
CA VAL A 277 -10.84 4.60 3.02
C VAL A 277 -11.43 3.49 2.14
N GLN A 278 -11.17 3.60 0.85
CA GLN A 278 -11.44 2.56 -0.14
C GLN A 278 -10.10 1.99 -0.60
N ILE A 279 -9.89 0.69 -0.41
CA ILE A 279 -8.66 -0.04 -0.75
C ILE A 279 -8.93 -0.91 -1.98
N PHE A 280 -8.03 -0.88 -2.95
CA PHE A 280 -8.18 -1.53 -4.25
C PHE A 280 -7.14 -2.64 -4.44
N ALA A 281 -7.52 -3.72 -5.12
CA ALA A 281 -6.60 -4.82 -5.45
C ALA A 281 -5.77 -4.56 -6.73
N SER A 282 -6.02 -3.42 -7.39
CA SER A 282 -5.39 -3.02 -8.65
C SER A 282 -5.05 -1.54 -8.66
N ILE A 283 -3.98 -1.19 -9.37
CA ILE A 283 -3.50 0.18 -9.53
C ILE A 283 -4.60 1.06 -10.13
N ARG A 284 -4.92 2.16 -9.44
CA ARG A 284 -5.76 3.24 -9.97
C ARG A 284 -4.89 4.35 -10.58
N SER A 285 -5.51 5.20 -11.38
CA SER A 285 -4.84 6.43 -11.84
C SER A 285 -4.49 7.31 -10.64
N TYR A 286 -3.20 7.58 -10.46
CA TYR A 286 -2.64 8.38 -9.38
C TYR A 286 -1.43 9.18 -9.90
N PRO A 287 -1.12 10.37 -9.35
CA PRO A 287 0.06 11.13 -9.76
C PRO A 287 1.34 10.31 -9.64
N LYS A 288 2.20 10.42 -10.65
CA LYS A 288 3.51 9.78 -10.66
C LYS A 288 4.46 10.55 -9.75
N PRO A 289 5.39 9.87 -9.05
CA PRO A 289 6.44 10.56 -8.32
C PRO A 289 7.35 11.34 -9.29
N THR A 290 7.94 12.42 -8.80
CA THR A 290 8.96 13.16 -9.53
C THR A 290 10.26 12.36 -9.56
N GLU A 291 11.14 12.66 -10.53
CA GLU A 291 12.48 12.05 -10.58
C GLU A 291 13.27 12.33 -9.30
N ASP A 292 13.17 13.54 -8.76
CA ASP A 292 13.78 13.90 -7.47
C ASP A 292 13.26 13.01 -6.32
N SER A 293 11.96 12.78 -6.24
CA SER A 293 11.35 11.89 -5.24
C SER A 293 11.86 10.45 -5.38
N LEU A 294 11.99 9.94 -6.62
CA LEU A 294 12.56 8.61 -6.86
C LEU A 294 14.03 8.53 -6.45
N ASN A 295 14.81 9.58 -6.70
CA ASN A 295 16.22 9.66 -6.30
C ASN A 295 16.38 9.75 -4.79
N GLU A 296 15.52 10.51 -4.09
CA GLU A 296 15.49 10.54 -2.62
C GLU A 296 15.26 9.14 -2.03
N ASN A 297 14.46 8.32 -2.70
CA ASN A 297 14.17 6.93 -2.33
C ASN A 297 15.28 5.92 -2.67
N LEU A 298 16.47 6.38 -3.05
CA LEU A 298 17.69 5.57 -3.20
C LEU A 298 18.74 5.88 -2.13
N ILE A 299 18.55 6.97 -1.38
CA ILE A 299 19.55 7.49 -0.45
C ILE A 299 19.56 6.66 0.85
N GLU A 300 20.75 6.51 1.43
CA GLU A 300 20.97 5.92 2.75
C GLU A 300 20.35 6.76 3.87
N THR A 301 19.79 6.08 4.86
CA THR A 301 19.31 6.68 6.11
C THR A 301 19.85 5.91 7.31
N PHE A 302 19.42 6.29 8.53
CA PHE A 302 19.91 5.66 9.75
C PHE A 302 19.51 4.19 9.82
N PHE A 303 18.28 3.83 9.42
CA PHE A 303 17.79 2.45 9.43
C PHE A 303 17.98 1.70 8.11
N TRP A 304 18.17 2.42 6.99
CA TRP A 304 18.38 1.84 5.66
C TRP A 304 19.82 2.05 5.21
N GLN A 305 20.74 1.27 5.75
CA GLN A 305 22.19 1.46 5.55
C GLN A 305 22.67 0.91 4.19
N THR A 306 22.32 1.60 3.09
CA THR A 306 22.51 1.11 1.71
C THR A 306 23.97 0.97 1.29
N THR A 307 24.90 1.72 1.89
CA THR A 307 26.34 1.63 1.57
C THR A 307 27.10 0.58 2.39
N ASN A 308 26.43 -0.09 3.35
CA ASN A 308 27.06 -1.13 4.15
C ASN A 308 27.57 -2.27 3.22
N PRO A 309 28.82 -2.77 3.40
CA PRO A 309 29.40 -3.77 2.51
C PRO A 309 28.59 -5.07 2.37
N GLU A 310 27.94 -5.51 3.45
CA GLU A 310 27.09 -6.72 3.40
C GLU A 310 25.82 -6.47 2.61
N ILE A 311 25.16 -5.33 2.82
CA ILE A 311 23.96 -4.92 2.06
C ILE A 311 24.29 -4.79 0.58
N VAL A 312 25.41 -4.16 0.23
CA VAL A 312 25.88 -4.04 -1.16
C VAL A 312 26.16 -5.41 -1.79
N ASN A 313 26.71 -6.36 -1.03
CA ASN A 313 26.93 -7.71 -1.52
C ASN A 313 25.61 -8.46 -1.76
N LEU A 314 24.65 -8.34 -0.83
CA LEU A 314 23.31 -8.90 -1.00
C LEU A 314 22.60 -8.31 -2.22
N ALA A 315 22.69 -7.00 -2.45
CA ALA A 315 22.10 -6.32 -3.60
C ALA A 315 22.63 -6.83 -4.96
N LYS A 316 23.90 -7.28 -5.01
CA LYS A 316 24.47 -7.92 -6.21
C LYS A 316 23.86 -9.30 -6.48
N THR A 317 23.54 -10.06 -5.42
CA THR A 317 22.93 -11.40 -5.54
C THR A 317 21.40 -11.31 -5.76
N TYR A 318 20.74 -10.50 -4.97
CA TYR A 318 19.29 -10.28 -4.93
C TYR A 318 18.97 -8.93 -5.57
N ASN A 319 19.06 -8.89 -6.90
CA ASN A 319 18.98 -7.66 -7.70
C ASN A 319 17.57 -7.36 -8.27
N THR A 320 16.54 -8.07 -7.81
CA THR A 320 15.15 -7.84 -8.22
C THR A 320 14.24 -7.84 -6.99
N PRO A 321 13.11 -7.11 -7.01
CA PRO A 321 12.21 -7.04 -5.85
C PRO A 321 11.78 -8.43 -5.35
N ARG A 322 11.51 -9.37 -6.26
CA ARG A 322 11.13 -10.76 -5.90
C ARG A 322 12.23 -11.49 -5.15
N LYS A 323 13.46 -11.45 -5.68
CA LYS A 323 14.60 -12.12 -5.07
C LYS A 323 14.90 -11.55 -3.67
N ILE A 324 14.74 -10.24 -3.51
CA ILE A 324 14.93 -9.56 -2.22
C ILE A 324 13.84 -10.00 -1.24
N TYR A 325 12.58 -9.97 -1.65
CA TYR A 325 11.46 -10.44 -0.83
C TYR A 325 11.66 -11.89 -0.36
N ASP A 326 12.08 -12.79 -1.26
CA ASP A 326 12.33 -14.20 -0.94
C ASP A 326 13.45 -14.37 0.07
N PHE A 327 14.54 -13.62 -0.11
CA PHE A 327 15.64 -13.64 0.83
C PHE A 327 15.20 -13.14 2.20
N VAL A 328 14.52 -11.99 2.28
CA VAL A 328 14.12 -11.37 3.55
C VAL A 328 13.15 -12.28 4.31
N SER A 329 12.08 -12.74 3.64
CA SER A 329 11.03 -13.58 4.25
C SER A 329 11.56 -14.94 4.75
N THR A 330 12.64 -15.46 4.16
CA THR A 330 13.27 -16.72 4.58
C THR A 330 14.42 -16.53 5.57
N LYS A 331 15.14 -15.40 5.51
CA LYS A 331 16.30 -15.11 6.34
C LYS A 331 15.89 -14.71 7.76
N LEU A 332 14.88 -13.86 7.90
CA LEU A 332 14.43 -13.33 9.17
C LEU A 332 13.36 -14.22 9.81
N LYS A 333 13.31 -14.24 11.13
CA LYS A 333 12.25 -14.88 11.92
C LYS A 333 11.61 -13.85 12.84
N TYR A 334 10.28 -13.90 12.89
CA TYR A 334 9.48 -12.98 13.69
C TYR A 334 9.61 -13.29 15.19
N ASP A 335 9.93 -12.27 15.98
CA ASP A 335 10.07 -12.35 17.44
C ASP A 335 8.88 -11.66 18.14
N TYR A 336 7.86 -12.47 18.47
CA TYR A 336 6.67 -12.01 19.18
C TYR A 336 6.98 -11.38 20.56
N SER A 337 8.11 -11.76 21.20
CA SER A 337 8.48 -11.22 22.50
C SER A 337 8.94 -9.75 22.44
N ARG A 338 9.33 -9.27 21.25
CA ARG A 338 9.69 -7.87 21.01
C ARG A 338 8.48 -6.98 20.77
N VAL A 339 7.28 -7.52 20.54
CA VAL A 339 6.06 -6.75 20.30
C VAL A 339 5.55 -6.15 21.61
N LYS A 340 6.09 -4.98 21.96
CA LYS A 340 5.76 -4.22 23.17
C LYS A 340 5.84 -2.73 22.92
N ALA A 341 5.19 -1.95 23.77
CA ALA A 341 5.31 -0.49 23.74
C ALA A 341 6.79 -0.07 23.84
N ASN A 342 7.18 0.93 23.05
CA ASN A 342 8.53 1.50 23.01
C ASN A 342 9.64 0.51 22.61
N VAL A 343 9.35 -0.46 21.74
CA VAL A 343 10.37 -1.32 21.15
C VAL A 343 11.37 -0.49 20.32
N GLU A 344 12.67 -0.77 20.49
CA GLU A 344 13.73 -0.17 19.67
C GLU A 344 13.74 -0.81 18.28
N ARG A 345 13.63 0.01 17.23
CA ARG A 345 13.85 -0.39 15.83
C ARG A 345 15.34 -0.63 15.59
N LEU A 346 15.70 -1.76 14.99
CA LEU A 346 17.09 -2.17 14.80
C LEU A 346 17.70 -1.64 13.49
N GLY A 347 16.90 -1.52 12.43
CA GLY A 347 17.39 -1.24 11.08
C GLY A 347 17.95 -2.47 10.35
N ALA A 348 18.31 -2.28 9.07
CA ALA A 348 18.63 -3.38 8.16
C ALA A 348 19.88 -4.19 8.57
N VAL A 349 20.99 -3.52 8.92
CA VAL A 349 22.25 -4.20 9.25
C VAL A 349 22.13 -5.01 10.54
N LYS A 350 21.57 -4.43 11.61
CA LYS A 350 21.37 -5.16 12.87
C LYS A 350 20.37 -6.32 12.71
N ALA A 351 19.38 -6.18 11.83
CA ALA A 351 18.46 -7.27 11.49
C ALA A 351 19.18 -8.45 10.82
N LEU A 352 20.17 -8.18 9.95
CA LEU A 352 21.01 -9.22 9.35
C LEU A 352 21.90 -9.94 10.38
N GLU A 353 22.47 -9.18 11.31
CA GLU A 353 23.29 -9.72 12.40
C GLU A 353 22.46 -10.57 13.37
N ASN A 354 21.19 -10.18 13.59
CA ASN A 354 20.28 -10.80 14.56
C ASN A 354 18.97 -11.27 13.90
N PRO A 355 19.02 -12.25 12.97
CA PRO A 355 17.88 -12.60 12.12
C PRO A 355 16.70 -13.21 12.89
N ASN A 356 16.91 -13.68 14.12
CA ASN A 356 15.85 -14.27 14.94
C ASN A 356 15.13 -13.26 15.85
N SER A 357 15.50 -11.98 15.78
CA SER A 357 14.96 -10.92 16.63
C SER A 357 14.31 -9.84 15.79
N ALA A 358 13.60 -10.18 14.71
CA ALA A 358 12.97 -9.21 13.82
C ALA A 358 11.47 -9.04 14.13
N ILE A 359 10.95 -7.83 13.99
CA ILE A 359 9.52 -7.52 13.86
C ILE A 359 9.27 -6.83 12.50
N CYS A 360 8.03 -6.42 12.19
CA CYS A 360 7.69 -5.96 10.84
C CYS A 360 8.58 -4.81 10.33
N MET A 361 9.07 -3.95 11.23
CA MET A 361 10.01 -2.88 10.91
C MET A 361 11.32 -3.43 10.34
N GLU A 362 11.93 -4.45 10.95
CA GLU A 362 13.20 -5.01 10.46
C GLU A 362 13.06 -5.78 9.14
N PHE A 363 11.93 -6.44 8.93
CA PHE A 363 11.60 -7.04 7.63
C PHE A 363 11.52 -5.97 6.53
N THR A 364 10.85 -4.86 6.84
CA THR A 364 10.72 -3.70 5.96
C THR A 364 12.06 -3.03 5.70
N ASP A 365 12.84 -2.77 6.75
CA ASP A 365 14.16 -2.13 6.68
C ASP A 365 15.14 -2.90 5.82
N LEU A 366 15.22 -4.22 6.04
CA LEU A 366 16.14 -5.05 5.30
C LEU A 366 15.77 -5.12 3.81
N PHE A 367 14.47 -5.21 3.50
CA PHE A 367 14.01 -5.15 2.11
C PHE A 367 14.40 -3.82 1.45
N ILE A 368 14.12 -2.69 2.11
CA ILE A 368 14.40 -1.35 1.57
C ILE A 368 15.90 -1.16 1.36
N ALA A 369 16.73 -1.49 2.35
CA ALA A 369 18.17 -1.29 2.26
C ALA A 369 18.79 -2.06 1.08
N ILE A 370 18.39 -3.32 0.89
CA ILE A 370 18.86 -4.14 -0.24
C ILE A 370 18.31 -3.60 -1.58
N ALA A 371 17.03 -3.22 -1.62
CA ALA A 371 16.41 -2.69 -2.83
C ALA A 371 17.07 -1.38 -3.29
N ARG A 372 17.27 -0.43 -2.38
CA ARG A 372 17.94 0.84 -2.66
C ARG A 372 19.39 0.63 -3.10
N ALA A 373 20.13 -0.26 -2.43
CA ALA A 373 21.49 -0.63 -2.83
C ALA A 373 21.56 -1.32 -4.21
N ALA A 374 20.47 -1.97 -4.64
CA ALA A 374 20.31 -2.54 -5.98
C ALA A 374 19.83 -1.51 -7.04
N GLY A 375 19.65 -0.23 -6.66
CA GLY A 375 19.17 0.83 -7.55
C GLY A 375 17.65 0.82 -7.76
N ILE A 376 16.89 0.17 -6.88
CA ILE A 376 15.43 0.11 -6.93
C ILE A 376 14.89 1.08 -5.87
N PRO A 377 14.17 2.15 -6.26
CA PRO A 377 13.54 3.05 -5.28
C PRO A 377 12.58 2.25 -4.40
N ALA A 378 12.74 2.36 -3.09
CA ALA A 378 11.95 1.62 -2.11
C ALA A 378 11.68 2.48 -0.88
N ARG A 379 10.53 2.30 -0.25
CA ARG A 379 10.05 3.12 0.87
C ARG A 379 9.25 2.29 1.86
N GLU A 380 9.16 2.77 3.09
CA GLU A 380 8.34 2.15 4.13
C GLU A 380 6.93 2.74 4.10
N ILE A 381 5.96 1.88 4.37
CA ILE A 381 4.60 2.25 4.72
C ILE A 381 4.37 1.84 6.16
N ASP A 382 3.80 2.75 6.95
CA ASP A 382 3.31 2.46 8.30
C ASP A 382 1.81 2.76 8.34
N GLY A 383 1.03 1.82 8.87
CA GLY A 383 -0.42 1.86 8.78
C GLY A 383 -1.13 0.77 9.55
N TYR A 384 -2.41 0.58 9.25
CA TYR A 384 -3.24 -0.44 9.86
C TYR A 384 -3.39 -1.65 8.95
N ALA A 385 -3.27 -2.86 9.49
CA ALA A 385 -3.53 -4.09 8.76
C ALA A 385 -4.56 -4.94 9.50
N TYR A 386 -5.69 -5.25 8.85
CA TYR A 386 -6.73 -6.09 9.46
C TYR A 386 -6.33 -7.57 9.42
N THR A 387 -6.44 -8.24 10.57
CA THR A 387 -6.26 -9.69 10.68
C THR A 387 -7.26 -10.30 11.66
N GLU A 388 -7.66 -11.53 11.37
CA GLU A 388 -8.46 -12.38 12.27
C GLU A 388 -7.57 -13.31 13.10
N ASN A 389 -6.29 -13.44 12.75
CA ASN A 389 -5.34 -14.30 13.45
C ASN A 389 -3.98 -13.59 13.66
N PRO A 390 -3.84 -12.85 14.77
CA PRO A 390 -2.60 -12.16 15.13
C PRO A 390 -1.39 -13.08 15.34
N GLU A 391 -1.58 -14.39 15.54
CA GLU A 391 -0.48 -15.35 15.72
C GLU A 391 0.29 -15.64 14.42
N ILE A 392 -0.34 -15.40 13.26
CA ILE A 392 0.27 -15.63 11.94
C ILE A 392 0.33 -14.37 11.08
N GLN A 393 -0.37 -13.31 11.48
CA GLN A 393 -0.36 -11.97 10.88
C GLN A 393 -0.10 -10.95 11.99
N PRO A 394 1.12 -10.91 12.54
CA PRO A 394 1.40 -10.10 13.72
C PRO A 394 1.42 -8.60 13.40
N LEU A 395 1.18 -7.82 14.44
CA LEU A 395 1.03 -6.35 14.41
C LEU A 395 1.95 -5.77 15.49
N SER A 396 2.57 -4.62 15.22
CA SER A 396 3.70 -4.11 16.01
C SER A 396 3.31 -3.23 17.20
N LEU A 397 2.09 -2.71 17.27
CA LEU A 397 1.66 -1.84 18.37
C LEU A 397 0.51 -2.46 19.19
N VAL A 398 0.76 -2.75 20.46
CA VAL A 398 -0.19 -3.47 21.34
C VAL A 398 -1.48 -2.67 21.65
N ASN A 399 -1.49 -1.33 21.45
CA ASN A 399 -2.66 -0.48 21.74
C ASN A 399 -3.39 0.07 20.49
N ASP A 400 -2.65 0.46 19.45
CA ASP A 400 -3.21 1.03 18.20
C ASP A 400 -2.96 0.18 16.95
N VAL A 401 -2.29 -0.98 17.10
CA VAL A 401 -2.23 -2.05 16.11
C VAL A 401 -1.72 -1.55 14.75
N LEU A 402 -0.50 -1.01 14.75
CA LEU A 402 0.19 -0.59 13.53
C LEU A 402 1.02 -1.73 12.93
N HIS A 403 1.20 -1.70 11.63
CA HIS A 403 1.99 -2.63 10.84
C HIS A 403 2.84 -1.86 9.83
N ALA A 404 4.05 -2.35 9.56
CA ALA A 404 4.97 -1.74 8.62
C ALA A 404 5.31 -2.71 7.49
N TRP A 405 5.25 -2.23 6.25
CA TRP A 405 5.57 -3.00 5.05
C TRP A 405 6.26 -2.13 4.00
N PRO A 406 7.10 -2.69 3.13
CA PRO A 406 7.77 -1.93 2.09
C PRO A 406 6.94 -1.77 0.81
N GLU A 407 7.18 -0.67 0.11
CA GLU A 407 6.84 -0.47 -1.29
C GLU A 407 8.12 -0.36 -2.14
N TYR A 408 8.09 -0.89 -3.37
CA TYR A 408 9.12 -0.63 -4.37
C TYR A 408 8.52 0.04 -5.61
N TYR A 409 9.27 0.92 -6.26
CA TYR A 409 8.79 1.56 -7.49
C TYR A 409 8.96 0.63 -8.70
N ASN A 410 7.85 0.34 -9.38
CA ASN A 410 7.87 -0.43 -10.61
C ASN A 410 7.75 0.51 -11.82
N PHE A 411 8.85 0.69 -12.54
CA PHE A 411 8.91 1.54 -13.73
C PHE A 411 7.99 1.09 -14.88
N LYS A 412 7.62 -0.19 -14.97
CA LYS A 412 6.72 -0.70 -16.02
C LYS A 412 5.28 -0.32 -15.77
N SER A 413 4.82 -0.42 -14.52
CA SER A 413 3.46 -0.04 -14.12
C SER A 413 3.36 1.41 -13.67
N GLU A 414 4.49 2.13 -13.58
CA GLU A 414 4.59 3.52 -13.13
C GLU A 414 3.92 3.77 -11.77
N ALA A 415 4.12 2.81 -10.85
CA ALA A 415 3.48 2.81 -9.54
C ALA A 415 4.39 2.20 -8.46
N TRP A 416 4.20 2.67 -7.24
CA TRP A 416 4.72 2.03 -6.03
C TRP A 416 3.93 0.76 -5.76
N ILE A 417 4.61 -0.39 -5.68
CA ILE A 417 4.02 -1.70 -5.48
C ILE A 417 4.29 -2.15 -4.05
N PRO A 418 3.24 -2.36 -3.23
CA PRO A 418 3.42 -2.81 -1.87
C PRO A 418 3.62 -4.32 -1.81
N VAL A 419 4.48 -4.76 -0.91
CA VAL A 419 4.75 -6.17 -0.61
C VAL A 419 4.90 -6.34 0.90
N ASP A 420 4.63 -7.53 1.44
CA ASP A 420 4.80 -7.78 2.88
C ASP A 420 5.62 -9.04 3.18
N PRO A 421 6.95 -8.90 3.34
CA PRO A 421 7.81 -10.03 3.68
C PRO A 421 7.59 -10.55 5.11
N THR A 422 6.96 -9.76 6.00
CA THR A 422 6.62 -10.17 7.36
C THR A 422 5.52 -11.23 7.30
N TRP A 423 4.37 -10.88 6.73
CA TRP A 423 3.25 -11.82 6.61
C TRP A 423 3.58 -12.97 5.67
N GLY A 424 4.40 -12.76 4.63
CA GLY A 424 4.94 -13.86 3.81
C GLY A 424 5.69 -14.91 4.64
N SER A 425 6.45 -14.47 5.65
CA SER A 425 7.19 -15.35 6.56
C SER A 425 6.28 -16.04 7.58
N THR A 426 5.36 -15.29 8.23
CA THR A 426 4.57 -15.78 9.37
C THR A 426 3.33 -16.59 8.98
N THR A 427 2.86 -16.48 7.75
CA THR A 427 1.67 -17.22 7.25
C THR A 427 2.00 -18.55 6.57
N GLY A 428 3.24 -19.03 6.67
CA GLY A 428 3.65 -20.31 6.07
C GLY A 428 3.76 -20.26 4.54
N GLY A 429 4.11 -19.11 3.98
CA GLY A 429 4.40 -18.94 2.55
C GLY A 429 3.22 -18.48 1.69
N VAL A 430 2.22 -17.80 2.28
CA VAL A 430 1.24 -17.04 1.47
C VAL A 430 1.98 -15.96 0.68
N ASP A 431 1.57 -15.76 -0.55
CA ASP A 431 2.22 -14.83 -1.47
C ASP A 431 1.73 -13.40 -1.26
N TYR A 432 2.45 -12.65 -0.41
CA TYR A 432 2.31 -11.20 -0.25
C TYR A 432 3.28 -10.40 -1.14
N PHE A 433 3.87 -11.03 -2.16
CA PHE A 433 4.72 -10.34 -3.13
C PHE A 433 3.95 -9.93 -4.38
N ASN A 434 3.25 -10.86 -5.02
CA ASN A 434 2.58 -10.56 -6.28
C ASN A 434 1.37 -9.65 -6.08
N LYS A 435 0.66 -9.82 -4.96
CA LYS A 435 -0.40 -8.93 -4.48
C LYS A 435 -0.43 -8.96 -2.96
N LEU A 436 -0.64 -7.80 -2.34
CA LEU A 436 -0.68 -7.67 -0.88
C LEU A 436 -2.00 -8.23 -0.33
N ASP A 437 -3.08 -7.44 -0.33
CA ASP A 437 -4.47 -7.82 -0.12
C ASP A 437 -5.36 -6.54 -0.11
N LEU A 438 -6.57 -6.63 0.44
CA LEU A 438 -7.50 -5.51 0.64
C LEU A 438 -7.61 -5.05 2.10
N ARG A 439 -6.65 -5.42 2.95
CA ARG A 439 -6.69 -5.25 4.41
C ARG A 439 -5.63 -4.29 4.95
N HIS A 440 -4.71 -3.83 4.09
CA HIS A 440 -3.67 -2.87 4.43
C HIS A 440 -4.09 -1.43 4.13
N PHE A 441 -4.29 -0.66 5.19
CA PHE A 441 -4.63 0.76 5.15
C PHE A 441 -3.38 1.60 5.50
N THR A 442 -2.84 2.31 4.51
CA THR A 442 -1.70 3.23 4.68
C THR A 442 -2.09 4.45 5.51
N PHE A 443 -1.37 4.70 6.61
CA PHE A 443 -1.47 5.95 7.36
C PHE A 443 -0.38 6.94 6.95
N VAL A 444 0.85 6.46 6.77
CA VAL A 444 1.99 7.30 6.44
C VAL A 444 3.00 6.55 5.56
N ILE A 445 3.78 7.32 4.81
CA ILE A 445 4.78 6.88 3.85
C ILE A 445 6.12 7.48 4.27
N HIS A 446 7.14 6.65 4.41
CA HIS A 446 8.51 7.03 4.75
C HIS A 446 9.43 6.69 3.59
N GLY A 447 9.83 7.68 2.79
CA GLY A 447 10.76 7.49 1.68
C GLY A 447 12.02 8.32 1.85
N LYS A 448 11.88 9.63 1.98
CA LYS A 448 13.00 10.55 2.20
C LYS A 448 13.59 10.43 3.61
N ASN A 449 12.75 10.19 4.60
CA ASN A 449 13.12 10.04 6.00
C ASN A 449 12.59 8.71 6.53
N ASP A 450 13.34 8.07 7.42
CA ASP A 450 13.05 6.73 7.95
C ASP A 450 12.25 6.73 9.26
N SER A 451 11.79 7.89 9.73
CA SER A 451 11.14 8.02 11.05
C SER A 451 10.02 9.05 11.09
N ILE A 452 10.04 10.04 10.21
CA ILE A 452 9.04 11.12 10.15
C ILE A 452 8.46 11.26 8.75
N PRO A 453 7.19 11.68 8.62
CA PRO A 453 6.28 12.12 9.70
C PRO A 453 5.70 10.95 10.50
N TYR A 454 5.35 11.16 11.77
CA TYR A 454 4.82 10.07 12.60
C TYR A 454 3.46 9.58 12.11
N ALA A 455 3.21 8.27 12.17
CA ALA A 455 1.90 7.68 11.86
C ALA A 455 0.81 8.08 12.87
N ALA A 456 -0.45 7.96 12.45
CA ALA A 456 -1.58 8.07 13.38
C ALA A 456 -1.47 7.01 14.49
N GLY A 457 -1.81 7.37 15.74
CA GLY A 457 -1.57 6.55 16.93
C GLY A 457 -0.24 6.83 17.64
N SER A 458 0.73 7.48 16.99
CA SER A 458 2.01 7.87 17.63
C SER A 458 1.93 9.19 18.42
N TYR A 459 0.88 9.99 18.22
CA TYR A 459 0.69 11.31 18.84
C TYR A 459 0.06 11.21 20.23
N LYS A 460 0.82 10.63 21.17
CA LYS A 460 0.36 10.30 22.53
C LYS A 460 0.93 11.24 23.58
N LEU A 461 0.13 11.56 24.60
CA LEU A 461 0.54 12.33 25.77
C LEU A 461 0.37 11.53 27.07
N GLY A 462 1.34 11.60 27.97
CA GLY A 462 1.28 11.00 29.31
C GLY A 462 1.79 9.56 29.42
N SER A 463 1.74 9.00 30.64
CA SER A 463 2.32 7.70 31.00
C SER A 463 1.40 6.50 30.76
N ASN A 464 0.11 6.71 30.50
CA ASN A 464 -0.86 5.65 30.22
C ASN A 464 -1.70 6.01 28.97
N PRO A 465 -1.12 5.86 27.77
CA PRO A 465 -1.77 6.30 26.54
C PRO A 465 -3.00 5.45 26.22
N GLN A 466 -4.09 6.12 25.88
CA GLN A 466 -5.35 5.50 25.45
C GLN A 466 -5.23 4.97 24.01
N LYS A 467 -6.25 4.25 23.54
CA LYS A 467 -6.38 3.86 22.13
C LYS A 467 -6.88 5.06 21.32
N ASP A 468 -6.17 5.39 20.25
CA ASP A 468 -6.37 6.58 19.43
C ASP A 468 -6.74 6.25 17.98
N VAL A 469 -6.50 4.99 17.58
CA VAL A 469 -6.79 4.48 16.23
C VAL A 469 -8.00 3.56 16.29
N PHE A 470 -9.08 3.98 15.64
CA PHE A 470 -10.30 3.20 15.50
C PHE A 470 -10.56 2.94 14.02
N VAL A 471 -10.46 1.67 13.61
CA VAL A 471 -10.72 1.23 12.24
C VAL A 471 -11.70 0.07 12.29
N SER A 472 -12.72 0.09 11.45
CA SER A 472 -13.69 -0.99 11.29
C SER A 472 -14.14 -1.10 9.84
N PHE A 473 -14.67 -2.25 9.43
CA PHE A 473 -15.36 -2.35 8.16
C PHE A 473 -16.50 -1.31 8.08
N GLY A 474 -16.70 -0.73 6.91
CA GLY A 474 -17.72 0.27 6.68
C GLY A 474 -18.21 0.31 5.25
N SER A 475 -19.04 1.29 4.93
CA SER A 475 -19.59 1.52 3.58
C SER A 475 -19.06 2.83 3.00
N LEU A 476 -19.14 2.98 1.68
CA LEU A 476 -18.78 4.25 1.03
C LEU A 476 -19.64 5.42 1.55
N PRO A 477 -19.07 6.64 1.67
CA PRO A 477 -19.83 7.81 2.06
C PRO A 477 -20.80 8.26 0.96
N GLN A 478 -21.84 9.00 1.36
CA GLN A 478 -22.81 9.59 0.42
C GLN A 478 -22.15 10.64 -0.49
N GLU A 479 -21.37 11.56 0.10
CA GLU A 479 -20.61 12.56 -0.65
C GLU A 479 -19.24 12.00 -1.05
N ARG A 480 -18.99 11.92 -2.36
CA ARG A 480 -17.77 11.31 -2.93
C ARG A 480 -16.96 12.24 -3.83
N ASN A 481 -17.46 13.46 -4.06
CA ASN A 481 -16.87 14.45 -4.94
C ASN A 481 -16.78 15.80 -4.22
N SER A 482 -15.72 16.55 -4.50
CA SER A 482 -15.52 17.88 -3.96
C SER A 482 -15.99 18.94 -4.93
N LYS A 483 -16.88 19.83 -4.49
CA LYS A 483 -17.28 21.03 -5.25
C LYS A 483 -16.42 22.20 -4.83
N LEU A 484 -15.51 22.63 -5.71
CA LEU A 484 -14.58 23.72 -5.41
C LEU A 484 -15.31 25.05 -5.25
N LYS A 485 -14.87 25.86 -4.28
CA LYS A 485 -15.29 27.24 -4.10
C LYS A 485 -14.17 28.15 -4.58
N ILE A 486 -14.43 28.91 -5.64
CA ILE A 486 -13.44 29.81 -6.25
C ILE A 486 -13.86 31.25 -5.99
N ILE A 487 -12.92 32.07 -5.51
CA ILE A 487 -13.10 33.52 -5.33
C ILE A 487 -11.97 34.20 -6.10
N ALA A 488 -12.34 35.14 -6.98
CA ALA A 488 -11.38 35.98 -7.70
C ALA A 488 -11.71 37.46 -7.44
N SER A 489 -10.70 38.25 -7.03
CA SER A 489 -10.88 39.66 -6.69
C SER A 489 -9.64 40.48 -7.01
N LEU A 490 -9.83 41.69 -7.52
CA LEU A 490 -8.74 42.63 -7.78
C LEU A 490 -8.24 43.28 -6.49
N ASP A 491 -6.94 43.56 -6.43
CA ASP A 491 -6.38 44.41 -5.39
C ASP A 491 -6.93 45.84 -5.47
N LYS A 492 -6.77 46.57 -4.35
CA LYS A 492 -7.05 48.00 -4.32
C LYS A 492 -6.15 48.70 -5.33
N PHE A 493 -6.76 49.50 -6.21
CA PHE A 493 -6.05 50.21 -7.25
C PHE A 493 -5.03 51.20 -6.68
N ILE A 494 -3.79 51.16 -7.19
CA ILE A 494 -2.75 52.15 -6.93
C ILE A 494 -2.34 52.78 -8.26
N PRO A 495 -2.36 54.12 -8.41
CA PRO A 495 -1.96 54.79 -9.64
C PRO A 495 -0.56 54.39 -10.10
N LEU A 496 -0.37 54.24 -11.41
CA LEU A 496 0.89 53.87 -12.07
C LEU A 496 1.47 52.48 -11.71
N ILE A 497 0.75 51.64 -10.95
CA ILE A 497 1.18 50.27 -10.61
C ILE A 497 0.24 49.26 -11.29
N PRO A 498 0.76 48.15 -11.86
CA PRO A 498 -0.08 47.06 -12.35
C PRO A 498 -0.99 46.52 -11.25
N ASN A 499 -2.27 46.36 -11.55
CA ASN A 499 -3.20 45.72 -10.63
C ASN A 499 -3.02 44.19 -10.67
N ARG A 500 -3.41 43.51 -9.61
CA ARG A 500 -3.36 42.04 -9.51
C ARG A 500 -4.75 41.48 -9.31
N LEU A 501 -5.03 40.37 -9.99
CA LEU A 501 -6.19 39.53 -9.69
C LEU A 501 -5.73 38.43 -8.74
N ASN A 502 -6.21 38.49 -7.50
CA ASN A 502 -6.01 37.41 -6.53
C ASN A 502 -7.06 36.32 -6.76
N ILE A 503 -6.60 35.08 -6.75
CA ILE A 503 -7.42 33.89 -6.98
C ILE A 503 -7.27 32.97 -5.76
N ASN A 504 -8.39 32.66 -5.12
CA ASN A 504 -8.47 31.74 -4.00
C ASN A 504 -9.37 30.56 -4.40
N ILE A 505 -8.77 29.37 -4.51
CA ILE A 505 -9.48 28.11 -4.79
C ILE A 505 -9.52 27.32 -3.49
N THR A 506 -10.71 27.09 -2.97
CA THR A 506 -10.94 26.34 -1.74
C THR A 506 -11.59 25.00 -2.08
N ASN A 507 -11.07 23.92 -1.50
CA ASN A 507 -11.71 22.62 -1.54
C ASN A 507 -12.47 22.39 -0.22
N PRO A 508 -13.79 22.62 -0.15
CA PRO A 508 -14.56 22.35 1.06
C PRO A 508 -14.97 20.88 1.20
N GLY A 509 -14.75 20.05 0.18
CA GLY A 509 -15.26 18.70 0.09
C GLY A 509 -14.34 17.65 0.71
N PRO A 510 -14.82 16.38 0.75
CA PRO A 510 -14.17 15.30 1.49
C PRO A 510 -12.99 14.65 0.76
N VAL A 511 -12.81 14.94 -0.53
CA VAL A 511 -11.80 14.28 -1.40
C VAL A 511 -10.80 15.28 -1.97
N ALA A 512 -9.56 14.82 -2.17
CA ALA A 512 -8.56 15.58 -2.92
C ALA A 512 -8.95 15.72 -4.38
N VAL A 513 -8.60 16.84 -5.00
CA VAL A 513 -8.80 17.10 -6.43
C VAL A 513 -7.43 17.19 -7.10
N TYR A 514 -7.26 16.45 -8.19
CA TYR A 514 -5.98 16.26 -8.86
C TYR A 514 -5.93 16.96 -10.21
N SER A 515 -4.73 17.39 -10.62
CA SER A 515 -4.45 17.96 -11.95
C SER A 515 -5.36 19.13 -12.33
N LEU A 516 -5.59 20.04 -11.40
CA LEU A 516 -6.42 21.22 -11.63
C LEU A 516 -5.70 22.23 -12.53
N ARG A 517 -6.31 22.49 -13.70
CA ARG A 517 -5.82 23.47 -14.67
C ARG A 517 -6.61 24.77 -14.57
N GLN A 518 -5.89 25.89 -14.50
CA GLN A 518 -6.47 27.23 -14.47
C GLN A 518 -6.30 27.88 -15.83
N ARG A 519 -7.42 28.13 -16.53
CA ARG A 519 -7.40 28.86 -17.80
C ARG A 519 -7.84 30.29 -17.54
N ILE A 520 -7.02 31.24 -18.00
CA ILE A 520 -7.26 32.66 -17.77
C ILE A 520 -7.42 33.34 -19.11
N PHE A 521 -8.45 34.15 -19.23
CA PHE A 521 -8.75 34.91 -20.44
C PHE A 521 -8.75 36.40 -20.12
N PHE A 522 -8.03 37.16 -20.92
CA PHE A 522 -8.14 38.62 -20.95
C PHE A 522 -9.09 38.98 -22.08
N ASP A 523 -10.26 39.48 -21.70
CA ASP A 523 -11.44 39.66 -22.54
C ASP A 523 -11.87 38.35 -23.23
N LYS A 524 -11.29 38.02 -24.38
CA LYS A 524 -11.56 36.78 -25.14
C LYS A 524 -10.32 35.95 -25.44
N ASN A 525 -9.13 36.48 -25.16
CA ASN A 525 -7.88 35.83 -25.51
C ASN A 525 -7.36 35.05 -24.32
N GLU A 526 -7.10 33.76 -24.52
CA GLU A 526 -6.47 32.91 -23.52
C GLU A 526 -5.03 33.36 -23.30
N VAL A 527 -4.67 33.54 -22.04
CA VAL A 527 -3.32 33.91 -21.62
C VAL A 527 -2.60 32.62 -21.21
N PRO A 528 -1.37 32.39 -21.69
CA PRO A 528 -0.57 31.27 -21.23
C PRO A 528 -0.42 31.34 -19.71
N ASN A 529 -0.91 30.31 -19.02
CA ASN A 529 -0.78 30.17 -17.59
C ASN A 529 -0.16 28.81 -17.29
N GLN A 530 0.99 28.83 -16.62
CA GLN A 530 1.68 27.61 -16.21
C GLN A 530 1.22 27.10 -14.84
N ASN A 531 0.32 27.82 -14.15
CA ASN A 531 -0.15 27.42 -12.83
C ASN A 531 -1.10 26.22 -12.94
N GLN A 532 -0.51 25.03 -12.84
CA GLN A 532 -1.21 23.79 -12.60
C GLN A 532 -1.14 23.46 -11.10
N VAL A 533 -2.29 23.15 -10.51
CA VAL A 533 -2.35 22.64 -9.14
C VAL A 533 -2.38 21.13 -9.22
N GLU A 534 -1.26 20.49 -8.91
CA GLU A 534 -1.13 19.03 -8.97
C GLU A 534 -2.12 18.32 -8.07
N ILE A 535 -2.25 18.81 -6.84
CA ILE A 535 -3.18 18.30 -5.83
C ILE A 535 -3.74 19.45 -4.97
N LEU A 536 -5.05 19.45 -4.80
CA LEU A 536 -5.77 20.30 -3.86
C LEU A 536 -6.48 19.42 -2.82
N LEU A 537 -5.88 19.31 -1.64
CA LEU A 537 -6.34 18.45 -0.55
C LEU A 537 -7.70 18.88 0.01
N PRO A 538 -8.44 17.97 0.69
CA PRO A 538 -9.64 18.32 1.44
C PRO A 538 -9.40 19.50 2.38
N PHE A 539 -10.31 20.47 2.45
CA PHE A 539 -10.20 21.66 3.30
C PHE A 539 -9.02 22.59 3.03
N GLN A 540 -8.23 22.35 1.97
CA GLN A 540 -7.11 23.22 1.59
C GLN A 540 -7.59 24.45 0.82
N ILE A 541 -6.84 25.56 0.99
CA ILE A 541 -7.00 26.79 0.21
C ILE A 541 -5.73 27.00 -0.60
N TYR A 542 -5.85 26.97 -1.92
CA TYR A 542 -4.80 27.38 -2.84
C TYR A 542 -4.97 28.85 -3.21
N LYS A 543 -3.89 29.62 -3.09
CA LYS A 543 -3.87 31.05 -3.40
C LYS A 543 -2.88 31.30 -4.52
N SER A 544 -3.31 31.97 -5.57
CA SER A 544 -2.47 32.46 -6.65
C SER A 544 -2.86 33.88 -7.03
N TYR A 545 -2.04 34.54 -7.84
CA TYR A 545 -2.37 35.82 -8.42
C TYR A 545 -1.92 35.87 -9.88
N ILE A 546 -2.53 36.75 -10.65
CA ILE A 546 -2.08 37.13 -11.97
C ILE A 546 -1.99 38.65 -12.08
N ASP A 547 -0.88 39.14 -12.62
CA ASP A 547 -0.72 40.56 -12.90
C ASP A 547 -1.58 40.95 -14.11
N ILE A 548 -2.33 42.05 -13.95
CA ILE A 548 -3.14 42.61 -15.03
C ILE A 548 -2.25 43.50 -15.88
N PRO A 549 -2.21 43.30 -17.22
CA PRO A 549 -1.41 44.12 -18.10
C PRO A 549 -1.71 45.61 -17.92
N PHE A 550 -0.64 46.38 -17.72
CA PHE A 550 -0.73 47.80 -17.44
C PHE A 550 -0.29 48.63 -18.66
N SER A 551 -1.02 49.71 -18.92
CA SER A 551 -0.51 50.86 -19.66
C SER A 551 -1.10 52.15 -19.10
N PHE A 552 -0.42 53.27 -19.32
CA PHE A 552 -0.80 54.56 -18.74
C PHE A 552 -2.24 54.98 -19.07
N LEU A 553 -2.62 54.86 -20.35
CA LEU A 553 -3.99 55.10 -20.84
C LEU A 553 -4.89 53.85 -20.76
N ALA A 554 -4.46 52.84 -19.99
CA ALA A 554 -5.10 51.53 -19.86
C ALA A 554 -5.36 50.79 -21.19
N THR A 555 -4.78 51.21 -22.33
CA THR A 555 -4.91 50.58 -23.65
C THR A 555 -4.57 49.10 -23.69
N LYS A 556 -3.66 48.63 -22.81
CA LYS A 556 -3.27 47.22 -22.68
C LYS A 556 -4.07 46.49 -21.60
N THR A 557 -4.79 47.22 -20.75
CA THR A 557 -5.59 46.64 -19.67
C THR A 557 -6.88 46.07 -20.26
N PRO A 558 -7.17 44.77 -20.02
CA PRO A 558 -8.41 44.16 -20.49
C PRO A 558 -9.61 44.78 -19.77
N ASP A 559 -10.79 44.75 -20.36
CA ASP A 559 -12.02 45.21 -19.70
C ASP A 559 -12.51 44.21 -18.65
N LYS A 560 -12.30 42.92 -18.94
CA LYS A 560 -12.71 41.81 -18.08
C LYS A 560 -11.62 40.73 -18.06
N VAL A 561 -11.48 40.09 -16.92
CA VAL A 561 -10.67 38.89 -16.75
C VAL A 561 -11.61 37.74 -16.43
N MET A 562 -11.56 36.68 -17.23
CA MET A 562 -12.35 35.47 -17.02
C MET A 562 -11.42 34.34 -16.57
N LEU A 563 -11.75 33.72 -15.45
CA LEU A 563 -11.08 32.57 -14.87
C LEU A 563 -11.97 31.34 -15.08
N GLN A 564 -11.42 30.30 -15.72
CA GLN A 564 -12.07 29.00 -15.85
C GLN A 564 -11.27 27.94 -15.08
N VAL A 565 -11.91 27.31 -14.10
CA VAL A 565 -11.33 26.25 -13.26
C VAL A 565 -12.39 25.21 -12.98
N ASP A 566 -12.08 23.93 -13.24
CA ASP A 566 -12.98 22.80 -12.93
C ASP A 566 -14.41 22.98 -13.50
N GLY A 567 -14.50 23.47 -14.74
CA GLY A 567 -15.76 23.76 -15.42
C GLY A 567 -16.55 24.97 -14.91
N GLN A 568 -16.08 25.64 -13.84
CA GLN A 568 -16.66 26.90 -13.34
C GLN A 568 -16.02 28.10 -14.02
N GLU A 569 -16.82 29.14 -14.27
CA GLU A 569 -16.38 30.38 -14.90
C GLU A 569 -16.66 31.58 -13.99
N ILE A 570 -15.63 32.37 -13.71
CA ILE A 570 -15.72 33.60 -12.91
C ILE A 570 -15.19 34.76 -13.74
N THR A 571 -16.02 35.78 -13.92
CA THR A 571 -15.64 37.00 -14.64
C THR A 571 -15.50 38.17 -13.68
N VAL A 572 -14.34 38.82 -13.69
CA VAL A 572 -14.05 40.01 -12.88
C VAL A 572 -13.81 41.21 -13.81
N SER A 573 -14.52 42.31 -13.59
CA SER A 573 -14.27 43.55 -14.35
C SER A 573 -13.09 44.31 -13.77
N THR A 574 -12.22 44.81 -14.66
CA THR A 574 -11.02 45.59 -14.28
C THR A 574 -11.31 47.06 -14.01
N ASN A 575 -12.54 47.53 -14.28
CA ASN A 575 -12.93 48.94 -14.22
C ASN A 575 -11.96 49.86 -14.98
N LYS A 576 -11.53 49.44 -16.18
CA LYS A 576 -10.56 50.14 -17.05
C LYS A 576 -10.75 51.66 -17.14
N GLN A 577 -11.99 52.13 -17.24
CA GLN A 577 -12.28 53.57 -17.30
C GLN A 577 -11.87 54.31 -16.01
N GLN A 578 -12.10 53.71 -14.84
CA GLN A 578 -11.68 54.26 -13.56
C GLN A 578 -10.15 54.32 -13.44
N VAL A 579 -9.45 53.29 -13.94
CA VAL A 579 -7.98 53.26 -13.99
C VAL A 579 -7.43 54.46 -14.79
N ILE A 580 -8.03 54.77 -15.95
CA ILE A 580 -7.64 55.93 -16.77
C ILE A 580 -7.83 57.23 -16.01
N ILE A 581 -9.00 57.42 -15.40
CA ILE A 581 -9.34 58.63 -14.64
C ILE A 581 -8.34 58.85 -13.49
N TYR A 582 -8.06 57.81 -12.71
CA TYR A 582 -7.14 57.93 -11.58
C TYR A 582 -5.68 58.18 -12.01
N ASN A 583 -5.22 57.56 -13.10
CA ASN A 583 -3.88 57.82 -13.63
C ASN A 583 -3.74 59.27 -14.12
N LEU A 584 -4.74 59.79 -14.85
CA LEU A 584 -4.75 61.17 -15.31
C LEU A 584 -4.80 62.16 -14.14
N LEU A 585 -5.64 61.89 -13.15
CA LEU A 585 -5.75 62.71 -11.93
C LEU A 585 -4.43 62.70 -11.14
N PHE A 586 -3.78 61.55 -11.02
CA PHE A 586 -2.47 61.45 -10.38
C PHE A 586 -1.42 62.30 -11.08
N ILE A 587 -1.31 62.21 -12.41
CA ILE A 587 -0.39 63.07 -13.18
C ILE A 587 -0.74 64.54 -13.02
N PHE A 588 -2.03 64.90 -13.07
CA PHE A 588 -2.46 66.28 -12.86
C PHE A 588 -2.00 66.82 -11.50
N VAL A 589 -2.21 66.06 -10.42
CA VAL A 589 -1.78 66.43 -9.07
C VAL A 589 -0.25 66.54 -8.97
N VAL A 590 0.49 65.56 -9.51
CA VAL A 590 1.96 65.60 -9.52
C VAL A 590 2.48 66.80 -10.31
N SER A 591 1.88 67.10 -11.47
CA SER A 591 2.24 68.23 -12.31
C SER A 591 1.96 69.56 -11.61
N LEU A 592 0.84 69.66 -10.88
CA LEU A 592 0.48 70.81 -10.07
C LEU A 592 1.47 71.02 -8.92
N ILE A 593 1.88 69.95 -8.23
CA ILE A 593 2.90 70.02 -7.17
C ILE A 593 4.24 70.48 -7.72
N ILE A 594 4.66 69.95 -8.87
CA ILE A 594 5.90 70.37 -9.55
C ILE A 594 5.81 71.86 -9.94
N LEU A 595 4.68 72.29 -10.52
CA LEU A 595 4.46 73.69 -10.89
C LEU A 595 4.51 74.61 -9.66
N ILE A 596 3.81 74.26 -8.58
CA ILE A 596 3.85 75.00 -7.31
C ILE A 596 5.27 75.07 -6.78
N THR A 597 6.01 73.94 -6.78
CA THR A 597 7.40 73.88 -6.33
C THR A 597 8.31 74.77 -7.17
N ILE A 598 8.16 74.76 -8.50
CA ILE A 598 8.90 75.63 -9.42
C ILE A 598 8.57 77.10 -9.15
N VAL A 599 7.29 77.46 -8.99
CA VAL A 599 6.86 78.83 -8.68
C VAL A 599 7.43 79.29 -7.33
N PHE A 600 7.47 78.40 -6.33
CA PHE A 600 8.08 78.64 -5.01
C PHE A 600 9.61 78.84 -5.14
N ARG A 601 10.30 77.97 -5.89
CA ARG A 601 11.76 78.04 -6.11
C ARG A 601 12.17 79.29 -6.91
N LEU A 602 11.35 79.71 -7.87
CA LEU A 602 11.57 80.92 -8.69
C LEU A 602 11.20 82.23 -7.97
N LYS A 603 10.86 82.19 -6.67
CA LYS A 603 10.50 83.37 -5.84
C LYS A 603 9.39 84.27 -6.44
N LYS A 604 8.50 83.73 -7.28
CA LYS A 604 7.43 84.52 -7.91
C LYS A 604 6.16 84.65 -7.07
N TRP A 605 6.10 84.03 -5.87
CA TRP A 605 5.01 84.24 -4.93
C TRP A 605 5.32 85.37 -3.93
N ARG A 606 4.85 86.59 -4.24
CA ARG A 606 4.62 87.64 -3.24
C ARG A 606 3.21 87.46 -2.65
N ILE A 607 3.03 86.50 -1.74
CA ILE A 607 1.80 86.41 -0.94
C ILE A 607 1.95 87.37 0.24
N PHE A 608 1.86 88.68 -0.03
CA PHE A 608 1.47 89.79 0.86
C PHE A 608 1.74 91.14 0.14
N PRO A 609 0.83 91.64 -0.71
CA PRO A 609 0.91 93.01 -1.21
C PRO A 609 0.01 93.91 -0.34
N ASN A 610 0.54 94.39 0.78
CA ASN A 610 0.19 95.65 1.48
C ASN A 610 0.42 95.56 3.00
N LEU A 611 1.61 95.95 3.42
CA LEU A 611 1.82 96.68 4.68
C LEU A 611 2.69 97.90 4.32
N LYS A 612 2.07 98.87 3.65
CA LYS A 612 2.62 100.23 3.53
C LYS A 612 2.25 100.99 4.81
N LYS A 613 3.29 101.45 5.51
CA LYS A 613 3.38 102.68 6.32
C LYS A 613 2.40 102.86 7.51
N LEU A 614 2.97 102.76 8.71
CA LEU A 614 2.74 103.69 9.82
C LEU A 614 4.08 104.32 10.21
N LYS A 615 4.42 105.40 9.51
CA LYS A 615 4.97 106.65 10.04
C LYS A 615 4.51 107.75 9.09
#